data_AF-F8D9Z5-F1
#
_entry.id   AF-F8D9Z5-F1
#
_cell.length_a   1.000
_cell.length_b   1.000
_cell.length_c   1.000
_cell.angle_alpha   90.00
_cell.angle_beta   90.00
_cell.angle_gamma   90.00
#
_symmetry.space_group_name_H-M   'P 1'
#
loop_
_entity.id
_entity.type
_entity.pdbx_description
1 polymer ?
#
loop_
_entity_poly.entity_id
_entity_poly.type
_entity_poly.pdbx_seq_one_letter_code
_entity_poly.pdbx_strand_id
1 'polypeptide(L)'
;MGDPTAPREHIAFLVRSDARIDILTRLFESGPATQRELRTELDSSRSTVARSLSALEECGWVERHADGHRLTPVGTLVAEGFLDFVETLRAAEDLSPFLEWFPLAEYDLEIDQLEGAAITPSTPGDPYKPGRAQTEFMRSTSRFRAFLPSTELEGTKLLHERVTNGDLEAELIVSPAVERTIESASFAPLYREQLRTDRMAVFVSDEPLPFYLGIDDDWTIQLGVEDDEGFPRALLETAEPSVAEWATELYREYRSNARRKPSAAFEDRLAGDR
;
A
#
# COMPACT_ATOMS: atom_id res chain seq x y z
N MET A 1 12.07 12.59 -36.57
CA MET A 1 12.48 12.12 -35.23
C MET A 1 12.96 13.35 -34.49
N GLY A 2 12.15 13.87 -33.55
CA GLY A 2 12.46 15.12 -32.85
C GLY A 2 13.72 14.98 -32.00
N ASP A 3 14.37 16.10 -31.72
CA ASP A 3 15.56 16.15 -30.89
C ASP A 3 15.24 15.65 -29.46
N PRO A 4 15.81 14.53 -28.98
CA PRO A 4 15.50 13.97 -27.65
C PRO A 4 15.93 14.89 -26.49
N THR A 5 16.75 15.90 -26.76
CA THR A 5 17.07 16.96 -25.78
C THR A 5 15.92 17.92 -25.52
N ALA A 6 15.05 18.18 -26.51
CA ALA A 6 13.98 19.18 -26.39
C ALA A 6 12.94 18.85 -25.29
N PRO A 7 12.45 17.60 -25.12
CA PRO A 7 11.57 17.26 -24.00
C PRO A 7 12.22 17.46 -22.63
N ARG A 8 13.51 17.10 -22.49
CA ARG A 8 14.24 17.27 -21.22
C ARG A 8 14.49 18.75 -20.91
N GLU A 9 14.73 19.56 -21.93
CA GLU A 9 14.85 21.02 -21.79
C GLU A 9 13.53 21.68 -21.40
N HIS A 10 12.39 21.21 -21.92
CA HIS A 10 11.07 21.67 -21.51
C HIS A 10 10.73 21.30 -20.07
N ILE A 11 11.07 20.09 -19.63
CA ILE A 11 10.93 19.69 -18.22
C ILE A 11 11.83 20.57 -17.35
N ALA A 12 13.13 20.68 -17.70
CA ALA A 12 14.08 21.51 -16.98
C ALA A 12 13.66 22.99 -16.97
N PHE A 13 13.04 23.47 -18.04
CA PHE A 13 12.41 24.77 -18.09
C PHE A 13 11.32 24.82 -17.02
N LEU A 14 10.30 23.96 -17.04
CA LEU A 14 9.19 24.05 -16.09
C LEU A 14 9.66 23.99 -14.62
N VAL A 15 10.47 22.98 -14.27
CA VAL A 15 10.88 22.72 -12.87
C VAL A 15 11.89 23.70 -12.28
N ARG A 16 12.51 24.57 -13.09
CA ARG A 16 13.44 25.60 -12.59
C ARG A 16 12.78 26.83 -11.96
N SER A 17 11.44 26.89 -11.94
CA SER A 17 10.71 27.99 -11.33
C SER A 17 9.36 27.53 -10.81
N ASP A 18 9.18 27.57 -9.49
CA ASP A 18 7.92 27.30 -8.82
C ASP A 18 6.78 28.12 -9.43
N ALA A 19 7.01 29.42 -9.65
CA ALA A 19 6.01 30.29 -10.27
C ALA A 19 5.56 29.88 -11.70
N ARG A 20 6.32 29.07 -12.44
CA ARG A 20 5.83 28.54 -13.74
C ARG A 20 4.95 27.32 -13.52
N ILE A 21 5.35 26.44 -12.61
CA ILE A 21 4.54 25.28 -12.20
C ILE A 21 3.21 25.80 -11.63
N ASP A 22 3.27 26.69 -10.64
CA ASP A 22 2.09 27.21 -9.94
C ASP A 22 1.08 27.85 -10.91
N ILE A 23 1.56 28.63 -11.88
CA ILE A 23 0.70 29.24 -12.91
C ILE A 23 0.12 28.17 -13.84
N LEU A 24 0.95 27.22 -14.31
CA LEU A 24 0.51 26.17 -15.21
C LEU A 24 -0.57 25.29 -14.55
N THR A 25 -0.31 24.83 -13.32
CA THR A 25 -1.23 24.06 -12.48
C THR A 25 -2.51 24.84 -12.22
N ARG A 26 -2.41 26.11 -11.80
CA ARG A 26 -3.59 26.92 -11.53
C ARG A 26 -4.48 27.10 -12.77
N LEU A 27 -3.89 27.33 -13.94
CA LEU A 27 -4.65 27.47 -15.18
C LEU A 27 -5.26 26.14 -15.65
N PHE A 28 -4.62 25.01 -15.33
CA PHE A 28 -5.13 23.67 -15.59
C PHE A 28 -6.35 23.36 -14.72
N GLU A 29 -6.23 23.53 -13.41
CA GLU A 29 -7.26 23.11 -12.44
C GLU A 29 -8.48 24.02 -12.43
N SER A 30 -8.30 25.33 -12.58
CA SER A 30 -9.40 26.30 -12.41
C SER A 30 -9.53 27.30 -13.56
N GLY A 31 -8.95 26.97 -14.72
CA GLY A 31 -9.20 27.65 -15.98
C GLY A 31 -8.55 29.04 -16.11
N PRO A 32 -9.01 29.85 -17.08
CA PRO A 32 -8.39 31.13 -17.41
C PRO A 32 -8.31 32.11 -16.24
N ALA A 33 -7.21 32.85 -16.14
CA ALA A 33 -7.00 33.84 -15.08
C ALA A 33 -6.23 35.07 -15.56
N THR A 34 -6.56 36.24 -15.01
CA THR A 34 -5.80 37.46 -15.23
C THR A 34 -4.48 37.44 -14.46
N GLN A 35 -3.51 38.24 -14.90
CA GLN A 35 -2.26 38.43 -14.16
C GLN A 35 -2.49 38.91 -12.71
N ARG A 36 -3.57 39.65 -12.46
CA ARG A 36 -3.91 40.14 -11.11
C ARG A 36 -4.37 38.99 -10.21
N GLU A 37 -5.20 38.09 -10.73
CA GLU A 37 -5.69 36.92 -10.00
C GLU A 37 -4.55 35.96 -9.69
N LEU A 38 -3.75 35.58 -10.68
CA LEU A 38 -2.57 34.73 -10.49
C LEU A 38 -1.61 35.30 -9.44
N ARG A 39 -1.39 36.62 -9.43
CA ARG A 39 -0.56 37.28 -8.43
C ARG A 39 -1.13 37.16 -7.01
N THR A 40 -2.45 37.28 -6.89
CA THR A 40 -3.13 37.25 -5.59
C THR A 40 -3.24 35.83 -5.04
N GLU A 41 -3.56 34.85 -5.88
CA GLU A 41 -3.73 33.45 -5.47
C GLU A 41 -2.39 32.77 -5.18
N LEU A 42 -1.34 33.07 -5.95
CA LEU A 42 -0.02 32.45 -5.83
C LEU A 42 0.95 33.23 -4.92
N ASP A 43 0.47 34.23 -4.19
CA ASP A 43 1.24 35.16 -3.33
C ASP A 43 2.60 35.59 -3.94
N SER A 44 2.59 35.85 -5.24
CA SER A 44 3.81 36.04 -6.04
C SER A 44 3.99 37.49 -6.45
N SER A 45 5.24 37.92 -6.68
CA SER A 45 5.49 39.28 -7.13
C SER A 45 4.95 39.51 -8.55
N ARG A 46 4.51 40.74 -8.86
CA ARG A 46 4.02 41.08 -10.20
C ARG A 46 5.06 40.79 -11.30
N SER A 47 6.33 41.08 -11.04
CA SER A 47 7.40 40.85 -12.00
C SER A 47 7.68 39.35 -12.20
N THR A 48 7.55 38.53 -11.15
CA THR A 48 7.65 37.06 -11.24
C THR A 48 6.53 36.52 -12.13
N VAL A 49 5.27 36.82 -11.82
CA VAL A 49 4.12 36.34 -12.60
C VAL A 49 4.21 36.80 -14.06
N ALA A 50 4.60 38.06 -14.31
CA ALA A 50 4.79 38.58 -15.66
C ALA A 50 5.83 37.77 -16.45
N ARG A 51 7.02 37.55 -15.86
CA ARG A 51 8.10 36.81 -16.52
C ARG A 51 7.72 35.35 -16.76
N SER A 52 7.08 34.69 -15.79
CA SER A 52 6.65 33.31 -15.92
C SER A 52 5.58 33.15 -17.00
N LEU A 53 4.58 34.03 -17.06
CA LEU A 53 3.57 34.02 -18.13
C LEU A 53 4.21 34.25 -19.50
N SER A 54 5.07 35.26 -19.65
CA SER A 54 5.75 35.49 -20.92
C SER A 54 6.59 34.29 -21.35
N ALA A 55 7.29 33.64 -20.43
CA ALA A 55 8.06 32.44 -20.73
C ALA A 55 7.17 31.25 -21.14
N LEU A 56 6.03 31.05 -20.48
CA LEU A 56 5.06 30.00 -20.83
C LEU A 56 4.36 30.29 -22.17
N GLU A 57 4.15 31.56 -22.51
CA GLU A 57 3.67 32.01 -23.82
C GLU A 57 4.70 31.78 -24.92
N GLU A 58 5.98 32.04 -24.66
CA GLU A 58 7.08 31.76 -25.60
C GLU A 58 7.21 30.26 -25.91
N CYS A 59 6.92 29.39 -24.93
CA CYS A 59 6.83 27.94 -25.14
C CYS A 59 5.53 27.50 -25.84
N GLY A 60 4.56 28.40 -26.04
CA GLY A 60 3.27 28.10 -26.64
C GLY A 60 2.32 27.30 -25.75
N TRP A 61 2.59 27.23 -24.44
CA TRP A 61 1.75 26.49 -23.47
C TRP A 61 0.64 27.36 -22.89
N VAL A 62 0.89 28.67 -22.80
CA VAL A 62 -0.09 29.66 -22.38
C VAL A 62 -0.36 30.62 -23.53
N GLU A 63 -1.59 31.13 -23.62
CA GLU A 63 -1.94 32.22 -24.53
C GLU A 63 -2.79 33.28 -23.84
N ARG A 64 -2.73 34.51 -24.36
CA ARG A 64 -3.65 35.58 -23.96
C ARG A 64 -4.99 35.43 -24.67
N HIS A 65 -6.05 35.54 -23.89
CA HIS A 65 -7.44 35.58 -24.32
C HIS A 65 -8.12 36.85 -23.78
N ALA A 66 -9.37 37.12 -24.21
CA ALA A 66 -10.14 38.27 -23.76
C ALA A 66 -10.29 38.35 -22.23
N ASP A 67 -10.36 37.18 -21.57
CA ASP A 67 -10.66 37.05 -20.14
C ASP A 67 -9.39 36.84 -19.28
N GLY A 68 -8.19 36.91 -19.87
CA GLY A 68 -6.92 36.69 -19.16
C GLY A 68 -5.97 35.78 -19.92
N HIS A 69 -5.21 34.98 -19.19
CA HIS A 69 -4.31 33.96 -19.72
C HIS A 69 -4.95 32.59 -19.56
N ARG A 70 -4.77 31.69 -20.53
CA ARG A 70 -5.27 30.31 -20.48
C ARG A 70 -4.26 29.33 -21.06
N LEU A 71 -4.41 28.05 -20.76
CA LEU A 71 -3.64 27.01 -21.43
C LEU A 71 -4.06 26.88 -22.89
N THR A 72 -3.10 26.66 -23.76
CA THR A 72 -3.35 26.14 -25.11
C THR A 72 -3.68 24.64 -25.04
N PRO A 73 -4.18 24.01 -26.11
CA PRO A 73 -4.34 22.55 -26.14
C PRO A 73 -3.03 21.80 -25.85
N VAL A 74 -1.90 22.33 -26.33
CA VAL A 74 -0.57 21.76 -26.03
C VAL A 74 -0.20 21.98 -24.57
N GLY A 75 -0.43 23.18 -24.02
CA GLY A 75 -0.16 23.47 -22.61
C GLY A 75 -1.01 22.63 -21.66
N THR A 76 -2.22 22.24 -22.07
CA THR A 76 -3.09 21.33 -21.31
C THR A 76 -2.46 19.94 -21.20
N LEU A 77 -2.00 19.36 -22.32
CA LEU A 77 -1.30 18.06 -22.31
C LEU A 77 0.01 18.10 -21.50
N VAL A 78 0.74 19.21 -21.54
CA VAL A 78 1.96 19.38 -20.74
C VAL A 78 1.64 19.48 -19.25
N ALA A 79 0.59 20.23 -18.89
CA ALA A 79 0.17 20.38 -17.50
C ALA A 79 -0.30 19.05 -16.91
N GLU A 80 -1.19 18.35 -17.61
CA GLU A 80 -1.69 17.01 -17.24
C GLU A 80 -0.53 16.04 -17.03
N GLY A 81 0.31 15.83 -18.05
CA GLY A 81 1.43 14.88 -17.93
C GLY A 81 2.49 15.26 -16.90
N PHE A 82 2.65 16.56 -16.59
CA PHE A 82 3.53 16.99 -15.51
C PHE A 82 2.94 16.70 -14.13
N LEU A 83 1.64 16.96 -13.94
CA LEU A 83 0.95 16.68 -12.69
C LEU A 83 0.88 15.18 -12.43
N ASP A 84 0.53 14.37 -13.43
CA ASP A 84 0.53 12.90 -13.33
C ASP A 84 1.91 12.36 -12.92
N PHE A 85 2.99 12.93 -13.49
CA PHE A 85 4.35 12.56 -13.12
C PHE A 85 4.70 12.95 -11.68
N VAL A 86 4.23 14.10 -11.22
CA VAL A 86 4.41 14.55 -9.83
C VAL A 86 3.67 13.63 -8.86
N GLU A 87 2.43 13.24 -9.16
CA GLU A 87 1.69 12.29 -8.33
C GLU A 87 2.36 10.90 -8.33
N THR A 88 2.84 10.43 -9.48
CA THR A 88 3.60 9.18 -9.57
C THR A 88 4.84 9.20 -8.67
N LEU A 89 5.59 10.31 -8.65
CA LEU A 89 6.76 10.46 -7.78
C LEU A 89 6.38 10.46 -6.30
N ARG A 90 5.30 11.15 -5.92
CA ARG A 90 4.81 11.15 -4.53
C ARG A 90 4.38 9.76 -4.08
N ALA A 91 3.59 9.06 -4.90
CA ALA A 91 3.18 7.68 -4.62
C ALA A 91 4.41 6.77 -4.46
N ALA A 92 5.40 6.89 -5.35
CA ALA A 92 6.65 6.13 -5.24
C ALA A 92 7.43 6.43 -3.95
N GLU A 93 7.49 7.69 -3.51
CA GLU A 93 8.13 8.09 -2.24
C GLU A 93 7.36 7.56 -1.02
N ASP A 94 6.04 7.71 -1.01
CA ASP A 94 5.18 7.29 0.11
C ASP A 94 5.16 5.75 0.26
N LEU A 95 5.15 5.02 -0.86
CA LEU A 95 5.16 3.56 -0.89
C LEU A 95 6.57 2.96 -0.75
N SER A 96 7.63 3.76 -0.88
CA SER A 96 9.03 3.29 -0.85
C SER A 96 9.37 2.36 0.32
N PRO A 97 8.96 2.64 1.58
CA PRO A 97 9.25 1.77 2.71
C PRO A 97 8.67 0.36 2.58
N PHE A 98 7.58 0.21 1.82
CA PHE A 98 6.94 -1.06 1.54
C PHE A 98 7.52 -1.72 0.28
N LEU A 99 7.67 -0.95 -0.81
CA LEU A 99 8.16 -1.45 -2.10
C LEU A 99 9.62 -1.89 -2.09
N GLU A 100 10.42 -1.47 -1.11
CA GLU A 100 11.77 -2.00 -0.89
C GLU A 100 11.76 -3.52 -0.61
N TRP A 101 10.67 -4.04 -0.02
CA TRP A 101 10.55 -5.42 0.46
C TRP A 101 9.46 -6.21 -0.27
N PHE A 102 8.44 -5.53 -0.80
CA PHE A 102 7.34 -6.17 -1.50
C PHE A 102 7.73 -6.58 -2.92
N PRO A 103 7.53 -7.85 -3.33
CA PRO A 103 7.88 -8.34 -4.66
C PRO A 103 6.83 -7.93 -5.71
N LEU A 104 6.63 -6.63 -5.91
CA LEU A 104 5.59 -6.07 -6.78
C LEU A 104 5.62 -6.67 -8.19
N ALA A 105 6.81 -6.84 -8.77
CA ALA A 105 7.00 -7.36 -10.13
C ALA A 105 6.57 -8.82 -10.33
N GLU A 106 6.31 -9.56 -9.25
CA GLU A 106 5.83 -10.95 -9.31
C GLU A 106 4.30 -11.04 -9.32
N TYR A 107 3.59 -9.92 -9.11
CA TYR A 107 2.14 -9.85 -9.02
C TYR A 107 1.55 -8.90 -10.05
N ASP A 108 0.30 -9.17 -10.43
CA ASP A 108 -0.52 -8.30 -11.28
C ASP A 108 -1.08 -7.14 -10.43
N LEU A 109 -0.17 -6.33 -9.88
CA LEU A 109 -0.45 -5.12 -9.13
C LEU A 109 0.37 -3.96 -9.69
N GLU A 110 -0.31 -2.85 -9.95
CA GLU A 110 0.30 -1.62 -10.43
C GLU A 110 0.40 -0.59 -9.28
N ILE A 111 1.36 0.34 -9.37
CA ILE A 111 1.64 1.31 -8.29
C ILE A 111 0.46 2.24 -8.04
N ASP A 112 -0.25 2.62 -9.10
CA ASP A 112 -1.46 3.45 -9.06
C ASP A 112 -2.59 2.79 -8.25
N GLN A 113 -2.68 1.46 -8.23
CA GLN A 113 -3.66 0.73 -7.40
C GLN A 113 -3.33 0.79 -5.90
N LEU A 114 -2.08 1.10 -5.54
CA LEU A 114 -1.61 1.23 -4.16
C LEU A 114 -1.61 2.70 -3.71
N GLU A 115 -1.97 3.64 -4.58
CA GLU A 115 -2.02 5.06 -4.25
C GLU A 115 -3.03 5.32 -3.13
N GLY A 116 -2.67 6.19 -2.18
CA GLY A 116 -3.50 6.52 -1.03
C GLY A 116 -3.56 5.43 0.06
N ALA A 117 -2.88 4.29 -0.12
CA ALA A 117 -2.76 3.28 0.92
C ALA A 117 -2.03 3.83 2.16
N ALA A 118 -2.49 3.43 3.35
CA ALA A 118 -1.85 3.82 4.59
C ALA A 118 -0.61 2.94 4.83
N ILE A 119 0.57 3.55 4.84
CA ILE A 119 1.83 2.86 5.13
C ILE A 119 2.25 3.08 6.58
N THR A 120 2.43 1.98 7.30
CA THR A 120 3.02 1.95 8.64
C THR A 120 4.42 1.34 8.54
N PRO A 121 5.48 2.16 8.40
CA PRO A 121 6.85 1.66 8.36
C PRO A 121 7.38 1.36 9.76
N SER A 122 8.31 0.41 9.83
CA SER A 122 9.20 0.25 10.98
C SER A 122 10.11 1.48 11.12
N THR A 123 10.46 1.83 12.36
CA THR A 123 11.39 2.94 12.62
C THR A 123 12.41 2.55 13.69
N PRO A 124 13.60 3.17 13.74
CA PRO A 124 14.58 2.86 14.78
C PRO A 124 14.06 3.02 16.22
N GLY A 125 13.14 3.97 16.45
CA GLY A 125 12.53 4.20 17.76
C GLY A 125 11.36 3.27 18.07
N ASP A 126 10.79 2.63 17.05
CA ASP A 126 9.62 1.77 17.16
C ASP A 126 9.60 0.74 16.01
N PRO A 127 10.43 -0.30 16.10
CA PRO A 127 10.69 -1.15 14.95
C PRO A 127 9.57 -2.20 14.77
N TYR A 128 8.84 -2.54 15.84
CA TYR A 128 7.65 -3.42 15.81
C TYR A 128 6.33 -2.68 15.53
N LYS A 129 6.38 -1.40 15.14
CA LYS A 129 5.18 -0.61 14.77
C LYS A 129 4.26 -1.32 13.77
N PRO A 130 4.77 -1.96 12.68
CA PRO A 130 3.91 -2.64 11.71
C PRO A 130 3.14 -3.82 12.33
N GLY A 131 3.79 -4.68 13.11
CA GLY A 131 3.14 -5.81 13.79
C GLY A 131 2.07 -5.38 14.80
N ARG A 132 2.26 -4.23 15.47
CA ARG A 132 1.22 -3.68 16.34
C ARG A 132 0.03 -3.14 15.57
N ALA A 133 0.23 -2.50 14.42
CA ALA A 133 -0.86 -2.05 13.55
C ALA A 133 -1.67 -3.23 12.99
N GLN A 134 -0.98 -4.32 12.61
CA GLN A 134 -1.62 -5.58 12.24
C GLN A 134 -2.47 -6.15 13.39
N THR A 135 -1.93 -6.14 14.61
CA THR A 135 -2.66 -6.61 15.81
C THR A 135 -3.90 -5.76 16.07
N GLU A 136 -3.85 -4.44 15.86
CA GLU A 136 -5.00 -3.54 16.04
C GLU A 136 -6.11 -3.82 15.02
N PHE A 137 -5.75 -4.08 13.76
CA PHE A 137 -6.69 -4.53 12.73
C PHE A 137 -7.38 -5.84 13.11
N MET A 138 -6.61 -6.79 13.67
CA MET A 138 -7.15 -8.02 14.24
C MET A 138 -8.02 -7.79 15.48
N ARG A 139 -8.10 -6.59 16.08
CA ARG A 139 -9.04 -6.30 17.19
C ARG A 139 -10.39 -5.79 16.69
N SER A 140 -10.42 -5.09 15.55
CA SER A 140 -11.62 -4.43 15.03
C SER A 140 -12.44 -5.32 14.09
N THR A 141 -11.84 -6.32 13.43
CA THR A 141 -12.56 -7.16 12.45
C THR A 141 -13.41 -8.27 13.07
N SER A 142 -14.51 -8.68 12.43
CA SER A 142 -15.31 -9.84 12.85
C SER A 142 -14.96 -11.13 12.10
N ARG A 143 -14.34 -11.01 10.91
CA ARG A 143 -13.90 -12.12 10.07
C ARG A 143 -12.57 -11.82 9.44
N PHE A 144 -11.64 -12.76 9.54
CA PHE A 144 -10.27 -12.54 9.13
C PHE A 144 -9.75 -13.69 8.28
N ARG A 145 -9.29 -13.40 7.07
CA ARG A 145 -8.55 -14.35 6.24
C ARG A 145 -7.13 -13.87 6.09
N ALA A 146 -6.15 -14.75 6.30
CA ALA A 146 -4.76 -14.30 6.25
C ALA A 146 -3.74 -15.31 5.76
N PHE A 147 -2.66 -14.77 5.21
CA PHE A 147 -1.37 -15.44 5.03
C PHE A 147 -0.47 -15.08 6.19
N LEU A 148 0.11 -16.08 6.86
CA LEU A 148 1.08 -15.88 7.93
C LEU A 148 2.44 -16.47 7.51
N PRO A 149 3.34 -15.66 6.92
CA PRO A 149 4.70 -16.09 6.61
C PRO A 149 5.51 -16.37 7.88
N SER A 150 5.25 -15.57 8.92
CA SER A 150 5.80 -15.62 10.26
C SER A 150 4.67 -15.57 11.31
N THR A 151 4.98 -15.89 12.57
CA THR A 151 4.00 -15.84 13.67
C THR A 151 4.67 -15.41 14.96
N GLU A 152 3.95 -14.62 15.77
CA GLU A 152 4.36 -14.24 17.12
C GLU A 152 3.34 -14.71 18.17
N LEU A 153 3.81 -14.89 19.40
CA LEU A 153 2.99 -15.43 20.47
C LEU A 153 1.91 -14.47 20.95
N GLU A 154 2.18 -13.17 21.00
CA GLU A 154 1.21 -12.17 21.49
C GLU A 154 0.04 -11.99 20.51
N GLY A 155 0.32 -11.84 19.21
CA GLY A 155 -0.73 -11.89 18.17
C GLY A 155 -1.54 -13.19 18.20
N THR A 156 -0.89 -14.35 18.43
CA THR A 156 -1.59 -15.64 18.56
C THR A 156 -2.51 -15.69 19.79
N LYS A 157 -2.07 -15.15 20.93
CA LYS A 157 -2.91 -15.06 22.15
C LYS A 157 -4.12 -14.16 21.93
N LEU A 158 -3.95 -13.02 21.26
CA LEU A 158 -5.08 -12.17 20.89
C LEU A 158 -6.08 -12.93 20.01
N LEU A 159 -5.58 -13.59 18.97
CA LEU A 159 -6.42 -14.38 18.08
C LEU A 159 -7.16 -15.49 18.84
N HIS A 160 -6.48 -16.14 19.79
CA HIS A 160 -7.07 -17.15 20.66
C HIS A 160 -8.20 -16.59 21.50
N GLU A 161 -7.96 -15.50 22.23
CA GLU A 161 -8.97 -14.84 23.05
C GLU A 161 -10.22 -14.49 22.22
N ARG A 162 -10.04 -13.81 21.08
CA ARG A 162 -11.18 -13.37 20.25
C ARG A 162 -11.97 -14.53 19.65
N VAL A 163 -11.28 -15.55 19.13
CA VAL A 163 -11.93 -16.73 18.54
C VAL A 163 -12.69 -17.52 19.60
N THR A 164 -12.09 -17.74 20.77
CA THR A 164 -12.70 -18.51 21.87
C THR A 164 -13.85 -17.78 22.54
N ASN A 165 -13.82 -16.45 22.58
CA ASN A 165 -14.94 -15.61 23.03
C ASN A 165 -16.07 -15.53 21.99
N GLY A 166 -15.81 -15.93 20.75
CA GLY A 166 -16.79 -15.91 19.65
C GLY A 166 -16.89 -14.57 18.93
N ASP A 167 -15.92 -13.67 19.14
CA ASP A 167 -15.86 -12.33 18.54
C ASP A 167 -15.25 -12.34 17.14
N LEU A 168 -14.57 -13.43 16.75
CA LEU A 168 -13.83 -13.54 15.50
C LEU A 168 -13.98 -14.93 14.87
N GLU A 169 -14.21 -14.95 13.55
CA GLU A 169 -14.01 -16.12 12.70
C GLU A 169 -12.74 -15.93 11.86
N ALA A 170 -11.85 -16.91 11.82
CA ALA A 170 -10.55 -16.80 11.17
C ALA A 170 -10.22 -17.99 10.25
N GLU A 171 -9.67 -17.71 9.08
CA GLU A 171 -9.10 -18.70 8.17
C GLU A 171 -7.65 -18.32 7.83
N LEU A 172 -6.69 -19.10 8.33
CA LEU A 172 -5.26 -18.85 8.18
C LEU A 172 -4.64 -19.81 7.18
N ILE A 173 -3.80 -19.29 6.29
CA ILE A 173 -2.83 -20.05 5.52
C ILE A 173 -1.45 -19.74 6.10
N VAL A 174 -0.74 -20.79 6.52
CA VAL A 174 0.57 -20.65 7.16
C VAL A 174 1.67 -21.26 6.30
N SER A 175 2.88 -20.72 6.43
CA SER A 175 4.08 -21.28 5.80
C SER A 175 4.48 -22.62 6.46
N PRO A 176 5.25 -23.48 5.78
CA PRO A 176 5.83 -24.69 6.41
C PRO A 176 6.70 -24.39 7.63
N ALA A 177 7.32 -23.21 7.69
CA ALA A 177 8.09 -22.78 8.86
C ALA A 177 7.15 -22.49 10.03
N VAL A 178 6.06 -21.75 9.80
CA VAL A 178 5.06 -21.43 10.81
C VAL A 178 4.34 -22.69 11.29
N GLU A 179 4.06 -23.66 10.41
CA GLU A 179 3.47 -24.96 10.81
C GLU A 179 4.26 -25.61 11.97
N ARG A 180 5.59 -25.67 11.87
CA ARG A 180 6.45 -26.23 12.93
C ARG A 180 6.38 -25.41 14.22
N THR A 181 6.30 -24.09 14.09
CA THR A 181 6.19 -23.18 15.24
C THR A 181 4.86 -23.34 15.97
N ILE A 182 3.74 -23.44 15.24
CA ILE A 182 2.41 -23.54 15.84
C ILE A 182 2.16 -24.91 16.51
N GLU A 183 2.93 -25.95 16.15
CA GLU A 183 2.96 -27.25 16.83
C GLU A 183 3.80 -27.27 18.12
N SER A 184 4.57 -26.20 18.39
CA SER A 184 5.41 -26.15 19.59
C SER A 184 4.59 -25.96 20.87
N ALA A 185 5.19 -26.29 22.02
CA ALA A 185 4.50 -26.30 23.31
C ALA A 185 3.88 -24.94 23.71
N SER A 186 4.43 -23.81 23.24
CA SER A 186 3.89 -22.48 23.55
C SER A 186 2.68 -22.09 22.69
N PHE A 187 2.52 -22.69 21.50
CA PHE A 187 1.47 -22.33 20.54
C PHE A 187 0.38 -23.40 20.44
N ALA A 188 0.74 -24.69 20.51
CA ALA A 188 -0.18 -25.79 20.26
C ALA A 188 -1.44 -25.76 21.13
N PRO A 189 -1.39 -25.42 22.44
CA PRO A 189 -2.60 -25.28 23.24
C PRO A 189 -3.57 -24.22 22.72
N LEU A 190 -3.05 -23.08 22.24
CA LEU A 190 -3.87 -21.97 21.72
C LEU A 190 -4.60 -22.40 20.44
N TYR A 191 -3.86 -22.94 19.46
CA TYR A 191 -4.47 -23.42 18.20
C TYR A 191 -5.44 -24.56 18.43
N ARG A 192 -5.15 -25.48 19.36
CA ARG A 192 -6.05 -26.59 19.72
C ARG A 192 -7.40 -26.08 20.21
N GLU A 193 -7.42 -25.09 21.08
CA GLU A 193 -8.65 -24.50 21.61
C GLU A 193 -9.41 -23.72 20.53
N GLN A 194 -8.71 -22.89 19.76
CA GLN A 194 -9.30 -22.16 18.63
C GLN A 194 -9.98 -23.11 17.63
N LEU A 195 -9.31 -24.18 17.20
CA LEU A 195 -9.82 -25.12 16.19
C LEU A 195 -11.05 -25.92 16.66
N ARG A 196 -11.27 -26.04 17.98
CA ARG A 196 -12.45 -26.73 18.56
C ARG A 196 -13.71 -25.86 18.54
N THR A 197 -13.58 -24.57 18.30
CA THR A 197 -14.73 -23.64 18.23
C THR A 197 -15.48 -23.69 16.90
N ASP A 198 -14.93 -24.37 15.88
CA ASP A 198 -15.33 -24.29 14.48
C ASP A 198 -15.26 -22.88 13.86
N ARG A 199 -14.76 -21.88 14.59
CA ARG A 199 -14.52 -20.49 14.13
C ARG A 199 -13.10 -20.27 13.61
N MET A 200 -12.23 -21.26 13.71
CA MET A 200 -10.86 -21.22 13.20
C MET A 200 -10.64 -22.35 12.20
N ALA A 201 -9.99 -22.04 11.08
CA ALA A 201 -9.40 -23.03 10.20
C ALA A 201 -7.96 -22.64 9.86
N VAL A 202 -7.06 -23.63 9.90
CA VAL A 202 -5.66 -23.47 9.52
C VAL A 202 -5.38 -24.36 8.32
N PHE A 203 -4.74 -23.78 7.32
CA PHE A 203 -4.25 -24.43 6.12
C PHE A 203 -2.75 -24.22 6.04
N VAL A 204 -2.04 -25.19 5.49
CA VAL A 204 -0.59 -25.10 5.32
C VAL A 204 -0.30 -25.10 3.83
N SER A 205 0.36 -24.04 3.37
CA SER A 205 0.89 -23.95 2.02
C SER A 205 2.11 -24.86 1.90
N ASP A 206 2.27 -25.52 0.75
CA ASP A 206 3.51 -26.23 0.43
C ASP A 206 4.60 -25.26 -0.09
N GLU A 207 4.17 -24.07 -0.55
CA GLU A 207 5.02 -22.99 -1.02
C GLU A 207 5.24 -21.93 0.09
N PRO A 208 6.39 -21.23 0.08
CA PRO A 208 6.60 -20.07 0.94
C PRO A 208 5.51 -19.01 0.74
N LEU A 209 5.19 -18.29 1.81
CA LEU A 209 4.35 -17.10 1.74
C LEU A 209 5.30 -15.89 1.70
N PRO A 210 5.30 -15.08 0.63
CA PRO A 210 6.29 -14.02 0.47
C PRO A 210 5.99 -12.76 1.32
N PHE A 211 4.75 -12.62 1.78
CA PHE A 211 4.33 -11.51 2.63
C PHE A 211 3.12 -11.92 3.49
N TYR A 212 2.87 -11.15 4.54
CA TYR A 212 1.62 -11.21 5.28
C TYR A 212 0.50 -10.61 4.44
N LEU A 213 -0.61 -11.32 4.32
CA LEU A 213 -1.86 -10.83 3.75
C LEU A 213 -2.93 -10.92 4.83
N GLY A 214 -3.70 -9.86 5.04
CA GLY A 214 -4.90 -9.85 5.86
C GLY A 214 -6.09 -9.30 5.07
N ILE A 215 -7.24 -9.96 5.17
CA ILE A 215 -8.49 -9.54 4.54
C ILE A 215 -9.58 -9.59 5.60
N ASP A 216 -10.25 -8.46 5.84
CA ASP A 216 -11.42 -8.40 6.72
C ASP A 216 -12.75 -8.63 5.97
N ASP A 217 -13.86 -8.47 6.70
CA ASP A 217 -15.23 -8.53 6.20
C ASP A 217 -15.67 -7.33 5.36
N ASP A 218 -15.02 -6.18 5.53
CA ASP A 218 -15.30 -4.93 4.82
C ASP A 218 -14.42 -4.74 3.57
N TRP A 219 -13.63 -5.77 3.21
CA TRP A 219 -12.67 -5.79 2.10
C TRP A 219 -11.49 -4.84 2.27
N THR A 220 -11.16 -4.50 3.51
CA THR A 220 -9.89 -3.87 3.85
C THR A 220 -8.78 -4.90 3.72
N ILE A 221 -7.73 -4.53 3.00
CA ILE A 221 -6.56 -5.36 2.74
C ILE A 221 -5.38 -4.84 3.54
N GLN A 222 -4.70 -5.74 4.23
CA GLN A 222 -3.39 -5.48 4.80
C GLN A 222 -2.31 -6.32 4.13
N LEU A 223 -1.21 -5.69 3.72
CA LEU A 223 -0.01 -6.35 3.20
C LEU A 223 1.17 -6.01 4.10
N GLY A 224 1.78 -7.02 4.71
CA GLY A 224 2.90 -6.86 5.63
C GLY A 224 4.16 -7.49 5.05
N VAL A 225 5.25 -6.74 5.07
CA VAL A 225 6.55 -7.19 4.56
C VAL A 225 7.56 -7.24 5.69
N GLU A 226 8.45 -8.23 5.62
CA GLU A 226 9.52 -8.47 6.58
C GLU A 226 10.87 -8.62 5.87
N ASP A 227 11.97 -8.47 6.60
CA ASP A 227 13.30 -8.79 6.08
C ASP A 227 13.64 -10.29 6.19
N ASP A 228 14.80 -10.67 5.68
CA ASP A 228 15.27 -12.06 5.68
C ASP A 228 15.43 -12.66 7.09
N GLU A 229 15.49 -11.82 8.14
CA GLU A 229 15.54 -12.25 9.54
C GLU A 229 14.14 -12.38 10.18
N GLY A 230 13.07 -12.09 9.42
CA GLY A 230 11.69 -12.10 9.87
C GLY A 230 11.29 -10.84 10.63
N PHE A 231 12.04 -9.75 10.48
CA PHE A 231 11.74 -8.49 11.14
C PHE A 231 10.72 -7.67 10.31
N PRO A 232 9.59 -7.21 10.88
CA PRO A 232 8.59 -6.45 10.12
C PRO A 232 9.16 -5.11 9.65
N ARG A 233 9.06 -4.83 8.34
CA ARG A 233 9.62 -3.63 7.71
C ARG A 233 8.57 -2.57 7.41
N ALA A 234 7.42 -2.98 6.90
CA ALA A 234 6.28 -2.10 6.66
C ALA A 234 4.97 -2.90 6.64
N LEU A 235 3.87 -2.19 6.91
CA LEU A 235 2.51 -2.67 6.72
C LEU A 235 1.78 -1.65 5.84
N LEU A 236 1.21 -2.12 4.74
CA LEU A 236 0.32 -1.37 3.86
C LEU A 236 -1.11 -1.75 4.20
N GLU A 237 -1.99 -0.77 4.34
CA GLU A 237 -3.44 -0.95 4.51
C GLU A 237 -4.20 -0.16 3.45
N THR A 238 -5.15 -0.79 2.76
CA THR A 238 -5.98 -0.14 1.73
C THR A 238 -7.37 -0.75 1.66
N ALA A 239 -8.34 0.04 1.21
CA ALA A 239 -9.69 -0.40 0.88
C ALA A 239 -9.98 -0.27 -0.63
N GLU A 240 -8.93 -0.18 -1.45
CA GLU A 240 -9.09 -0.02 -2.90
C GLU A 240 -9.69 -1.29 -3.53
N PRO A 241 -10.83 -1.21 -4.23
CA PRO A 241 -11.54 -2.39 -4.71
C PRO A 241 -10.72 -3.31 -5.62
N SER A 242 -9.84 -2.75 -6.47
CA SER A 242 -9.00 -3.57 -7.34
C SER A 242 -7.96 -4.38 -6.55
N VAL A 243 -7.40 -3.81 -5.49
CA VAL A 243 -6.47 -4.52 -4.59
C VAL A 243 -7.22 -5.59 -3.80
N ALA A 244 -8.46 -5.31 -3.36
CA ALA A 244 -9.28 -6.28 -2.66
C ALA A 244 -9.66 -7.49 -3.53
N GLU A 245 -9.99 -7.26 -4.81
CA GLU A 245 -10.26 -8.32 -5.78
C GLU A 245 -9.01 -9.19 -5.98
N TRP A 246 -7.87 -8.57 -6.27
CA TRP A 246 -6.57 -9.24 -6.44
C TRP A 246 -6.20 -10.09 -5.20
N ALA A 247 -6.24 -9.50 -4.01
CA ALA A 247 -5.88 -10.16 -2.76
C ALA A 247 -6.77 -11.37 -2.47
N THR A 248 -8.06 -11.26 -2.81
CA THR A 248 -9.02 -12.34 -2.63
C THR A 248 -8.80 -13.48 -3.62
N GLU A 249 -8.45 -13.17 -4.88
CA GLU A 249 -8.09 -14.19 -5.86
C GLU A 249 -6.82 -14.92 -5.46
N LEU A 250 -5.77 -14.18 -5.07
CA LEU A 250 -4.52 -14.73 -4.54
C LEU A 250 -4.80 -15.65 -3.33
N TYR A 251 -5.62 -15.19 -2.39
CA TYR A 251 -6.01 -16.01 -1.24
C TYR A 251 -6.67 -17.32 -1.65
N ARG A 252 -7.62 -17.27 -2.59
CA ARG A 252 -8.34 -18.46 -3.08
C ARG A 252 -7.40 -19.45 -3.76
N GLU A 253 -6.44 -18.97 -4.54
CA GLU A 253 -5.43 -19.80 -5.20
C GLU A 253 -4.61 -20.57 -4.15
N TYR A 254 -3.96 -19.88 -3.23
CA TYR A 254 -3.19 -20.50 -2.15
C TYR A 254 -4.05 -21.46 -1.33
N ARG A 255 -5.28 -21.07 -0.97
CA ARG A 255 -6.20 -21.91 -0.21
C ARG A 255 -6.57 -23.20 -0.94
N SER A 256 -6.69 -23.15 -2.26
CA SER A 256 -7.05 -24.31 -3.09
C SER A 256 -5.91 -25.34 -3.17
N ASN A 257 -4.66 -24.87 -3.08
CA ASN A 257 -3.46 -25.70 -3.13
C ASN A 257 -2.96 -26.12 -1.72
N ALA A 258 -3.40 -25.42 -0.67
CA ALA A 258 -2.99 -25.69 0.69
C ALA A 258 -3.72 -26.90 1.31
N ARG A 259 -3.03 -27.62 2.20
CA ARG A 259 -3.62 -28.73 2.96
C ARG A 259 -4.22 -28.22 4.26
N ARG A 260 -5.43 -28.69 4.61
CA ARG A 260 -6.04 -28.35 5.90
C ARG A 260 -5.29 -29.02 7.05
N LYS A 261 -4.93 -28.24 8.07
CA LYS A 261 -4.32 -28.76 9.31
C LYS A 261 -5.41 -29.30 10.24
N PRO A 262 -5.42 -30.60 10.57
CA PRO A 262 -6.42 -31.15 11.48
C PRO A 262 -6.14 -30.75 12.93
N SER A 263 -7.17 -30.56 13.74
CA SER A 263 -7.05 -30.25 15.18
C SER A 263 -6.26 -31.32 15.96
N ALA A 264 -6.34 -32.58 15.52
CA ALA A 264 -5.58 -33.70 16.08
C ALA A 264 -4.06 -33.52 15.99
N ALA A 265 -3.56 -32.71 15.04
CA ALA A 265 -2.12 -32.41 14.94
C ALA A 265 -1.60 -31.58 16.13
N PHE A 266 -2.49 -30.91 16.86
CA PHE A 266 -2.15 -30.12 18.04
C PHE A 266 -2.39 -30.88 19.34
N GLU A 267 -2.79 -32.15 19.32
CA GLU A 267 -2.91 -32.95 20.53
C GLU A 267 -1.53 -33.39 20.99
N ASP A 268 -1.29 -33.38 22.31
CA ASP A 268 0.00 -33.81 22.85
C ASP A 268 0.26 -35.23 22.34
N ARG A 269 1.40 -35.43 21.65
CA ARG A 269 2.02 -36.75 21.59
C ARG A 269 2.40 -37.09 23.02
N LEU A 270 1.47 -37.67 23.77
CA LEU A 270 1.72 -38.26 25.06
C LEU A 270 3.01 -39.05 24.96
N ALA A 271 3.97 -38.71 25.81
CA ALA A 271 5.25 -39.36 26.01
C ALA A 271 5.16 -40.86 25.71
N GLY A 272 5.58 -41.21 24.49
CA GLY A 272 5.50 -42.54 23.93
C GLY A 272 6.88 -43.03 23.54
N ASP A 273 7.88 -42.78 24.39
CA ASP A 273 9.11 -43.56 24.44
C ASP A 273 9.38 -43.87 25.92
N ARG A 274 9.08 -45.11 26.28
CA ARG A 274 9.61 -45.78 27.47
C ARG A 274 10.89 -46.52 27.08
#